data_AF-A0A940BDB4-F1
#
_entry.id   AF-A0A940BDB4-F1
#
_cell.length_a   1.000
_cell.length_b   1.000
_cell.length_c   1.000
_cell.angle_alpha   90.00
_cell.angle_beta   90.00
_cell.angle_gamma   90.00
#
_symmetry.space_group_name_H-M   'P 1'
#
loop_
_entity.id
_entity.type
_entity.pdbx_description
1 polymer ?
#
loop_
_entity_poly.entity_id
_entity_poly.type
_entity_poly.pdbx_seq_one_letter_code
_entity_poly.pdbx_strand_id
1 'polypeptide(L)'
;MKNENYTYQDDTLIIQEGVVQIEEGDYPVETRRIEIPSSVKEISARAFFNLAHLESVLFSEGLEVIGDMAFSECFSLEELNLPDSLRIIKNKVFADCVSLRQVRIPKGIEEIGTQAFFNCQNLQRVEMMGASEGLFDDDSCNAQIQNDLSKDKFPISNLKTIEQGTFQKCFSLEEILLPEGIETIGFDAFEGCSRLTSFRYPSSLKEIREGAFVGCLNLKPQKKLKNVRIDSHAYRESWGTRVDNWACRGTAEQHLGDFFGDFLWFVATAPWILLLLLIPVILIIVLLFKIL
;
A
#
# COMPACT_ATOMS: atom_id res chain seq x y z
N MET A 1 -21.75 -11.47 -38.33
CA MET A 1 -20.62 -10.72 -38.89
C MET A 1 -19.38 -11.23 -38.17
N LYS A 2 -18.34 -11.72 -38.86
CA LYS A 2 -17.07 -12.03 -38.19
C LYS A 2 -16.54 -10.70 -37.65
N ASN A 3 -16.28 -10.61 -36.34
CA ASN A 3 -15.53 -9.48 -35.83
C ASN A 3 -14.11 -9.62 -36.39
N GLU A 4 -13.61 -8.63 -37.12
CA GLU A 4 -12.27 -8.70 -37.72
C GLU A 4 -11.17 -8.57 -36.67
N ASN A 5 -11.52 -8.11 -35.46
CA ASN A 5 -10.56 -7.82 -34.41
C ASN A 5 -10.31 -9.01 -33.47
N TYR A 6 -11.18 -10.02 -33.47
CA TYR A 6 -10.98 -11.21 -32.63
C TYR A 6 -11.63 -12.47 -33.20
N THR A 7 -11.12 -13.62 -32.77
CA THR A 7 -11.77 -14.92 -32.94
C THR A 7 -12.11 -15.51 -31.59
N TYR A 8 -13.15 -16.34 -31.54
CA TYR A 8 -13.58 -17.01 -30.31
C TYR A 8 -13.68 -18.52 -30.57
N GLN A 9 -12.94 -19.31 -29.81
CA GLN A 9 -12.91 -20.77 -29.91
C GLN A 9 -12.52 -21.36 -28.55
N ASP A 10 -13.16 -22.47 -28.16
CA ASP A 10 -12.82 -23.25 -26.97
C ASP A 10 -12.69 -22.37 -25.69
N ASP A 11 -13.72 -21.57 -25.42
CA ASP A 11 -13.79 -20.57 -24.34
C ASP A 11 -12.66 -19.52 -24.32
N THR A 12 -11.95 -19.38 -25.44
CA THR A 12 -10.79 -18.48 -25.58
C THR A 12 -11.09 -17.38 -26.59
N LEU A 13 -10.94 -16.14 -26.14
CA LEU A 13 -10.98 -14.93 -26.95
C LEU A 13 -9.56 -14.59 -27.44
N ILE A 14 -9.34 -14.69 -28.75
CA ILE A 14 -8.04 -14.44 -29.37
C ILE A 14 -8.12 -13.13 -30.16
N ILE A 15 -7.48 -12.08 -29.65
CA ILE A 15 -7.36 -10.80 -30.35
C ILE A 15 -6.40 -10.97 -31.54
N GLN A 16 -6.81 -10.49 -32.71
CA GLN A 16 -6.03 -10.68 -33.94
C GLN A 16 -4.79 -9.77 -33.98
N GLU A 17 -3.71 -10.27 -34.56
CA GLU A 17 -2.53 -9.46 -34.84
C GLU A 17 -2.88 -8.29 -35.77
N GLY A 18 -2.36 -7.10 -35.47
CA GLY A 18 -2.67 -5.84 -36.15
C GLY A 18 -3.69 -4.97 -35.42
N VAL A 19 -4.39 -5.51 -34.41
CA VAL A 19 -5.21 -4.72 -33.50
C VAL A 19 -4.29 -3.88 -32.59
N VAL A 20 -4.38 -2.55 -32.71
CA VAL A 20 -3.56 -1.63 -31.91
C VAL A 20 -4.22 -1.26 -30.59
N GLN A 21 -5.55 -1.17 -30.58
CA GLN A 21 -6.33 -0.79 -29.41
C GLN A 21 -7.54 -1.71 -29.29
N ILE A 22 -7.77 -2.20 -28.08
CA ILE A 22 -8.96 -3.00 -27.75
C ILE A 22 -9.99 -2.03 -27.18
N GLU A 23 -11.14 -1.91 -27.82
CA GLU A 23 -12.23 -1.02 -27.41
C GLU A 23 -13.24 -1.75 -26.50
N GLU A 24 -14.15 -1.00 -25.86
CA GLU A 24 -15.33 -1.58 -25.23
C GLU A 24 -16.20 -2.26 -26.29
N GLY A 25 -16.61 -3.51 -26.03
CA GLY A 25 -17.36 -4.29 -27.00
C GLY A 25 -18.08 -5.49 -26.40
N ASP A 26 -18.95 -6.08 -27.21
CA ASP A 26 -19.76 -7.25 -26.83
C ASP A 26 -18.94 -8.55 -26.94
N TYR A 27 -17.97 -8.73 -26.03
CA TYR A 27 -17.20 -9.96 -25.93
C TYR A 27 -18.06 -11.12 -25.35
N PRO A 28 -17.81 -12.39 -25.74
CA PRO A 28 -18.56 -13.53 -25.21
C PRO A 28 -18.45 -13.64 -23.69
N VAL A 29 -19.57 -13.66 -22.98
CA VAL A 29 -19.62 -13.61 -21.51
C VAL A 29 -19.07 -14.88 -20.84
N GLU A 30 -19.10 -15.99 -21.57
CA GLU A 30 -18.53 -17.28 -21.18
C GLU A 30 -17.00 -17.37 -21.34
N THR A 31 -16.34 -16.31 -21.82
CA THR A 31 -14.89 -16.29 -22.06
C THR A 31 -14.13 -16.63 -20.77
N ARG A 32 -13.31 -17.68 -20.83
CA ARG A 32 -12.42 -18.10 -19.73
C ARG A 32 -10.98 -17.66 -19.92
N ARG A 33 -10.56 -17.42 -21.16
CA ARG A 33 -9.19 -17.05 -21.49
C ARG A 33 -9.15 -15.96 -22.54
N ILE A 34 -8.24 -15.01 -22.39
CA ILE A 34 -7.97 -13.98 -23.41
C ILE A 34 -6.50 -14.08 -23.84
N GLU A 35 -6.26 -14.03 -25.15
CA GLU A 35 -4.92 -13.93 -25.74
C GLU A 35 -4.78 -12.57 -26.44
N ILE A 36 -3.82 -11.77 -25.96
CA ILE A 36 -3.55 -10.41 -26.44
C ILE A 36 -2.20 -10.40 -27.18
N PRO A 37 -2.17 -10.07 -28.49
CA PRO A 37 -0.97 -10.10 -29.32
C PRO A 37 -0.10 -8.86 -29.11
N SER A 38 1.12 -8.88 -29.66
CA SER A 38 2.14 -7.84 -29.47
C SER A 38 1.81 -6.49 -30.12
N SER A 39 0.90 -6.47 -31.10
CA SER A 39 0.41 -5.23 -31.74
C SER A 39 -0.44 -4.36 -30.82
N VAL A 40 -1.05 -4.93 -29.77
CA VAL A 40 -1.94 -4.18 -28.88
C VAL A 40 -1.12 -3.26 -27.97
N LYS A 41 -1.41 -1.98 -28.04
CA LYS A 41 -0.81 -0.91 -27.24
C LYS A 41 -1.67 -0.45 -26.08
N GLU A 42 -2.98 -0.46 -26.26
CA GLU A 42 -3.93 0.02 -25.26
C GLU A 42 -5.16 -0.89 -25.17
N ILE A 43 -5.58 -1.16 -23.93
CA ILE A 43 -6.90 -1.70 -23.62
C ILE A 43 -7.74 -0.55 -23.11
N SER A 44 -8.83 -0.24 -23.79
CA SER A 44 -9.68 0.91 -23.46
C SER A 44 -10.44 0.70 -22.16
N ALA A 45 -11.02 1.79 -21.65
CA ALA A 45 -11.89 1.72 -20.50
C ALA A 45 -13.00 0.68 -20.73
N ARG A 46 -13.27 -0.14 -19.70
CA ARG A 46 -14.32 -1.16 -19.68
C ARG A 46 -14.24 -2.25 -20.77
N ALA A 47 -13.12 -2.39 -21.48
CA ALA A 47 -12.98 -3.34 -22.58
C ALA A 47 -13.44 -4.76 -22.21
N PHE A 48 -12.99 -5.29 -21.08
CA PHE A 48 -13.33 -6.62 -20.57
C PHE A 48 -14.11 -6.55 -19.25
N PHE A 49 -14.91 -5.49 -19.08
CA PHE A 49 -15.70 -5.29 -17.87
C PHE A 49 -16.70 -6.43 -17.66
N ASN A 50 -16.74 -6.97 -16.44
CA ASN A 50 -17.67 -8.01 -16.01
C ASN A 50 -17.64 -9.29 -16.89
N LEU A 51 -16.45 -9.68 -17.34
CA LEU A 51 -16.22 -11.05 -17.82
C LEU A 51 -16.08 -11.99 -16.62
N ALA A 52 -17.21 -12.27 -15.97
CA ALA A 52 -17.29 -12.98 -14.70
C ALA A 52 -16.59 -14.36 -14.70
N HIS A 53 -16.52 -15.02 -15.86
CA HIS A 53 -15.91 -16.34 -16.06
C HIS A 53 -14.44 -16.30 -16.51
N LEU A 54 -13.86 -15.12 -16.68
CA LEU A 54 -12.47 -14.97 -17.11
C LEU A 54 -11.53 -15.53 -16.05
N GLU A 55 -10.78 -16.57 -16.37
CA GLU A 55 -9.84 -17.26 -15.47
C GLU A 55 -8.39 -16.79 -15.68
N SER A 56 -8.00 -16.46 -16.92
CA SER A 56 -6.64 -16.05 -17.25
C SER A 56 -6.55 -15.11 -18.45
N VAL A 57 -5.52 -14.26 -18.45
CA VAL A 57 -5.18 -13.38 -19.58
C VAL A 57 -3.72 -13.58 -19.93
N LEU A 58 -3.45 -13.84 -21.21
CA LEU A 58 -2.11 -13.89 -21.77
C LEU A 58 -1.79 -12.59 -22.49
N PHE A 59 -0.78 -11.90 -21.99
CA PHE A 59 -0.25 -10.69 -22.62
C PHE A 59 1.04 -11.01 -23.38
N SER A 60 1.11 -10.58 -24.63
CA SER A 60 2.38 -10.41 -25.33
C SER A 60 3.04 -9.10 -24.93
N GLU A 61 4.35 -8.98 -25.15
CA GLU A 61 5.05 -7.70 -24.99
C GLU A 61 4.57 -6.70 -26.05
N GLY A 62 4.33 -5.46 -25.63
CA GLY A 62 3.87 -4.38 -26.49
C GLY A 62 2.81 -3.49 -25.83
N LEU A 63 2.03 -4.05 -24.89
CA LEU A 63 0.97 -3.36 -24.17
C LEU A 63 1.53 -2.28 -23.23
N GLU A 64 1.03 -1.06 -23.35
CA GLU A 64 1.53 0.10 -22.60
C GLU A 64 0.50 0.64 -21.59
N VAL A 65 -0.80 0.55 -21.91
CA VAL A 65 -1.88 1.15 -21.10
C VAL A 65 -3.07 0.20 -20.93
N ILE A 66 -3.57 0.08 -19.70
CA ILE A 66 -4.86 -0.55 -19.39
C ILE A 66 -5.82 0.50 -18.81
N GLY A 67 -6.94 0.70 -19.50
CA GLY A 67 -7.94 1.72 -19.26
C GLY A 67 -8.82 1.47 -18.04
N ASP A 68 -9.58 2.50 -17.63
CA ASP A 68 -10.41 2.45 -16.42
C ASP A 68 -11.39 1.27 -16.44
N MET A 69 -11.45 0.52 -15.33
CA MET A 69 -12.35 -0.62 -15.16
C MET A 69 -12.21 -1.74 -16.22
N ALA A 70 -11.10 -1.79 -16.97
CA ALA A 70 -10.98 -2.70 -18.12
C ALA A 70 -11.17 -4.17 -17.77
N PHE A 71 -10.78 -4.63 -16.57
CA PHE A 71 -10.97 -6.00 -16.07
C PHE A 71 -11.76 -6.02 -14.75
N SER A 72 -12.55 -4.96 -14.47
CA SER A 72 -13.31 -4.90 -13.24
C SER A 72 -14.44 -5.93 -13.28
N GLU A 73 -14.76 -6.53 -12.12
CA GLU A 73 -15.78 -7.58 -11.97
C GLU A 73 -15.44 -8.88 -12.72
N CYS A 74 -14.16 -9.11 -13.06
CA CYS A 74 -13.68 -10.43 -13.51
C CYS A 74 -13.51 -11.37 -12.31
N PHE A 75 -14.63 -11.88 -11.80
CA PHE A 75 -14.69 -12.61 -10.53
C PHE A 75 -13.87 -13.91 -10.50
N SER A 76 -13.68 -14.57 -11.64
CA SER A 76 -12.93 -15.83 -11.76
C SER A 76 -11.43 -15.67 -12.04
N LEU A 77 -10.92 -14.46 -12.20
CA LEU A 77 -9.52 -14.24 -12.62
C LEU A 77 -8.58 -14.64 -11.48
N GLU A 78 -7.79 -15.71 -11.64
CA GLU A 78 -6.97 -16.27 -10.55
C GLU A 78 -5.52 -15.78 -10.57
N GLU A 79 -4.92 -15.70 -11.76
CA GLU A 79 -3.52 -15.33 -11.96
C GLU A 79 -3.40 -14.23 -13.02
N LEU A 80 -2.53 -13.26 -12.76
CA LEU A 80 -2.29 -12.14 -13.64
C LEU A 80 -0.78 -11.85 -13.74
N ASN A 81 -0.21 -12.12 -14.90
CA ASN A 81 1.17 -11.76 -15.25
C ASN A 81 1.13 -10.60 -16.24
N LEU A 82 1.38 -9.38 -15.75
CA LEU A 82 1.41 -8.19 -16.57
C LEU A 82 2.72 -8.13 -17.38
N PRO A 83 2.70 -7.67 -18.65
CA PRO A 83 3.89 -7.63 -19.51
C PRO A 83 4.86 -6.53 -19.08
N ASP A 84 6.16 -6.73 -19.32
CA ASP A 84 7.22 -5.80 -18.88
C ASP A 84 7.13 -4.41 -19.55
N SER A 85 6.48 -4.36 -20.71
CA SER A 85 6.16 -3.16 -21.48
C SER A 85 5.09 -2.25 -20.86
N LEU A 86 4.31 -2.76 -19.89
CA LEU A 86 3.20 -2.00 -19.30
C LEU A 86 3.70 -0.80 -18.50
N ARG A 87 3.08 0.36 -18.74
CA ARG A 87 3.40 1.64 -18.09
C ARG A 87 2.28 2.14 -17.17
N ILE A 88 1.03 2.00 -17.59
CA ILE A 88 -0.11 2.66 -16.93
C ILE A 88 -1.22 1.63 -16.67
N ILE A 89 -1.61 1.51 -15.40
CA ILE A 89 -2.83 0.83 -14.96
C ILE A 89 -3.76 1.93 -14.44
N LYS A 90 -4.89 2.20 -15.11
CA LYS A 90 -5.80 3.29 -14.72
C LYS A 90 -6.67 2.93 -13.49
N ASN A 91 -7.78 3.63 -13.28
CA ASN A 91 -8.59 3.46 -12.08
C ASN A 91 -9.40 2.16 -12.15
N LYS A 92 -9.49 1.46 -11.02
CA LYS A 92 -10.36 0.28 -10.85
C LYS A 92 -10.15 -0.85 -11.87
N VAL A 93 -8.98 -0.93 -12.51
CA VAL A 93 -8.73 -1.89 -13.60
C VAL A 93 -9.08 -3.33 -13.20
N PHE A 94 -8.66 -3.77 -12.03
CA PHE A 94 -8.89 -5.12 -11.49
C PHE A 94 -9.79 -5.06 -10.24
N ALA A 95 -10.65 -4.05 -10.12
CA ALA A 95 -11.56 -3.96 -9.00
C ALA A 95 -12.56 -5.13 -9.02
N ASP A 96 -12.81 -5.73 -7.85
CA ASP A 96 -13.69 -6.87 -7.64
C ASP A 96 -13.23 -8.17 -8.35
N CYS A 97 -11.94 -8.30 -8.68
CA CYS A 97 -11.32 -9.58 -9.06
C CYS A 97 -11.13 -10.48 -7.83
N VAL A 98 -12.23 -10.98 -7.28
CA VAL A 98 -12.26 -11.67 -5.97
C VAL A 98 -11.44 -12.95 -5.92
N SER A 99 -11.22 -13.64 -7.04
CA SER A 99 -10.43 -14.88 -7.12
C SER A 99 -8.93 -14.66 -7.32
N LEU A 100 -8.50 -13.42 -7.60
CA LEU A 100 -7.11 -13.10 -7.92
C LEU A 100 -6.21 -13.38 -6.72
N ARG A 101 -5.23 -14.27 -6.87
CA ARG A 101 -4.38 -14.74 -5.75
C ARG A 101 -3.03 -14.06 -5.69
N GLN A 102 -2.44 -13.80 -6.85
CA GLN A 102 -1.13 -13.19 -6.97
C GLN A 102 -1.09 -12.24 -8.15
N VAL A 103 -0.40 -11.12 -7.96
CA VAL A 103 -0.10 -10.17 -9.04
C VAL A 103 1.38 -9.85 -9.04
N ARG A 104 1.97 -9.90 -10.23
CA ARG A 104 3.29 -9.35 -10.51
C ARG A 104 3.14 -8.05 -11.28
N ILE A 105 3.60 -6.95 -10.67
CA ILE A 105 3.58 -5.62 -11.26
C ILE A 105 4.98 -5.35 -11.84
N PRO A 106 5.11 -5.05 -13.14
CA PRO A 106 6.41 -4.94 -13.80
C PRO A 106 7.16 -3.67 -13.40
N LYS A 107 8.49 -3.69 -13.54
CA LYS A 107 9.40 -2.59 -13.11
C LYS A 107 9.17 -1.26 -13.83
N GLY A 108 8.52 -1.35 -14.99
CA GLY A 108 8.30 -0.23 -15.89
C GLY A 108 7.08 0.64 -15.54
N ILE A 109 6.31 0.28 -14.51
CA ILE A 109 5.07 0.98 -14.17
C ILE A 109 5.35 2.40 -13.67
N GLU A 110 4.62 3.33 -14.27
CA GLU A 110 4.65 4.77 -13.99
C GLU A 110 3.42 5.18 -13.17
N GLU A 111 2.28 4.53 -13.40
CA GLU A 111 1.01 4.85 -12.75
C GLU A 111 0.20 3.59 -12.40
N ILE A 112 -0.32 3.54 -11.17
CA ILE A 112 -1.36 2.63 -10.72
C ILE A 112 -2.50 3.47 -10.15
N GLY A 113 -3.63 3.47 -10.83
CA GLY A 113 -4.75 4.33 -10.53
C GLY A 113 -5.45 4.00 -9.21
N THR A 114 -6.38 4.89 -8.87
CA THR A 114 -7.23 4.77 -7.69
C THR A 114 -8.00 3.45 -7.74
N GLN A 115 -7.99 2.72 -6.63
CA GLN A 115 -8.75 1.48 -6.46
C GLN A 115 -8.43 0.39 -7.49
N ALA A 116 -7.25 0.40 -8.12
CA ALA A 116 -6.88 -0.54 -9.19
C ALA A 116 -7.07 -2.03 -8.83
N PHE A 117 -6.85 -2.42 -7.57
CA PHE A 117 -7.08 -3.77 -7.05
C PHE A 117 -8.07 -3.77 -5.87
N PHE A 118 -9.08 -2.88 -5.91
CA PHE A 118 -10.10 -2.80 -4.88
C PHE A 118 -10.87 -4.12 -4.75
N ASN A 119 -11.09 -4.57 -3.52
CA ASN A 119 -11.88 -5.75 -3.18
C ASN A 119 -11.40 -7.06 -3.85
N CYS A 120 -10.09 -7.19 -4.11
CA CYS A 120 -9.46 -8.47 -4.49
C CYS A 120 -9.29 -9.36 -3.25
N GLN A 121 -10.38 -9.94 -2.76
CA GLN A 121 -10.45 -10.57 -1.44
C GLN A 121 -9.49 -11.75 -1.22
N ASN A 122 -9.15 -12.49 -2.29
CA ASN A 122 -8.22 -13.62 -2.23
C ASN A 122 -6.78 -13.26 -2.62
N LEU A 123 -6.46 -11.98 -2.85
CA LEU A 123 -5.11 -11.56 -3.21
C LEU A 123 -4.20 -11.76 -2.02
N GLN A 124 -3.24 -12.68 -2.13
CA GLN A 124 -2.32 -13.09 -1.06
C GLN A 124 -0.96 -12.41 -1.16
N ARG A 125 -0.48 -12.21 -2.40
CA ARG A 125 0.87 -11.71 -2.68
C ARG A 125 0.85 -10.68 -3.79
N VAL A 126 1.47 -9.53 -3.53
CA VAL A 126 1.76 -8.52 -4.56
C VAL A 126 3.27 -8.33 -4.63
N GLU A 127 3.83 -8.61 -5.79
CA GLU A 127 5.25 -8.42 -6.08
C GLU A 127 5.39 -7.29 -7.10
N MET A 128 6.07 -6.22 -6.71
CA MET A 128 6.40 -5.13 -7.62
C MET A 128 7.88 -5.26 -8.01
N MET A 129 8.11 -5.62 -9.27
CA MET A 129 9.45 -5.84 -9.82
C MET A 129 10.25 -4.53 -9.73
N GLY A 130 11.47 -4.59 -9.20
CA GLY A 130 12.24 -3.39 -8.83
C GLY A 130 12.34 -3.14 -7.32
N ALA A 131 11.59 -3.90 -6.50
CA ALA A 131 12.03 -4.19 -5.14
C ALA A 131 13.40 -4.89 -5.23
N SER A 132 14.40 -4.44 -4.47
CA SER A 132 15.74 -5.02 -4.50
C SER A 132 15.65 -6.54 -4.36
N GLU A 133 15.99 -7.29 -5.41
CA GLU A 133 16.16 -8.73 -5.30
C GLU A 133 17.17 -9.01 -4.20
N GLY A 134 16.76 -9.75 -3.15
CA GLY A 134 17.68 -10.23 -2.11
C GLY A 134 17.58 -9.57 -0.74
N LEU A 135 16.39 -9.48 -0.12
CA LEU A 135 16.30 -9.32 1.34
C LEU A 135 15.53 -10.47 2.02
N PHE A 136 15.66 -11.67 1.48
CA PHE A 136 15.17 -12.92 2.08
C PHE A 136 16.31 -13.93 2.22
N ASP A 137 17.29 -13.63 3.07
CA ASP A 137 18.06 -14.67 3.76
C ASP A 137 17.67 -14.58 5.24
N ASP A 138 16.64 -15.35 5.61
CA ASP A 138 16.46 -15.81 6.98
C ASP A 138 17.22 -17.16 7.06
N ASP A 139 18.13 -17.30 8.03
CA ASP A 139 19.14 -18.35 8.17
C ASP A 139 20.30 -18.35 7.16
N SER A 140 21.38 -17.62 7.49
CA SER A 140 22.70 -18.24 7.72
C SER A 140 23.80 -17.18 7.87
N CYS A 141 24.68 -17.46 8.81
CA CYS A 141 26.01 -16.90 8.92
C CYS A 141 26.75 -16.95 7.56
N ASN A 142 26.74 -15.85 6.81
CA ASN A 142 27.84 -15.52 5.92
C ASN A 142 28.00 -14.01 5.77
N ALA A 143 28.77 -13.45 6.68
CA ALA A 143 29.34 -12.12 6.58
C ALA A 143 30.42 -12.11 5.49
N GLN A 144 30.07 -12.17 4.20
CA GLN A 144 30.98 -11.73 3.12
C GLN A 144 30.31 -11.57 1.74
N ILE A 145 29.16 -10.89 1.63
CA ILE A 145 28.75 -10.25 0.37
C ILE A 145 28.40 -8.79 0.66
N GLN A 146 29.34 -8.09 1.31
CA GLN A 146 29.50 -6.67 1.06
C GLN A 146 30.66 -6.53 0.09
N ASN A 147 30.35 -6.44 -1.19
CA ASN A 147 31.07 -5.57 -2.11
C ASN A 147 30.38 -5.64 -3.48
N ASP A 148 30.02 -4.46 -3.96
CA ASP A 148 29.69 -4.15 -5.35
C ASP A 148 28.21 -4.09 -5.79
N LEU A 149 27.31 -3.62 -4.91
CA LEU A 149 26.14 -2.85 -5.39
C LEU A 149 26.59 -1.40 -5.62
N SER A 150 27.48 -1.23 -6.59
CA SER A 150 27.79 0.06 -7.17
C SER A 150 26.50 0.65 -7.73
N LYS A 151 26.00 1.68 -7.06
CA LYS A 151 25.33 2.93 -7.48
C LYS A 151 24.78 3.16 -8.91
N ASP A 152 24.85 2.24 -9.84
CA ASP A 152 24.42 2.44 -11.22
C ASP A 152 23.39 1.38 -11.65
N LYS A 153 22.17 1.88 -11.89
CA LYS A 153 21.26 1.45 -12.96
C LYS A 153 20.29 0.28 -12.74
N PHE A 154 19.75 0.13 -11.53
CA PHE A 154 18.40 -0.43 -11.41
C PHE A 154 17.39 0.70 -11.67
N PRO A 155 16.47 0.60 -12.65
CA PRO A 155 15.40 1.57 -12.77
C PRO A 155 14.53 1.45 -11.52
N ILE A 156 14.73 2.39 -10.60
CA ILE A 156 13.78 2.72 -9.55
C ILE A 156 12.43 2.85 -10.24
N SER A 157 11.38 2.18 -9.74
CA SER A 157 10.05 2.33 -10.31
C SER A 157 9.73 3.83 -10.42
N ASN A 158 9.24 4.28 -11.57
CA ASN A 158 8.81 5.68 -11.71
C ASN A 158 7.58 5.99 -10.85
N LEU A 159 6.91 4.95 -10.36
CA LEU A 159 5.79 5.04 -9.43
C LEU A 159 6.20 5.73 -8.11
N LYS A 160 5.63 6.91 -7.86
CA LYS A 160 5.84 7.71 -6.66
C LYS A 160 4.81 7.50 -5.57
N THR A 161 3.62 7.06 -5.94
CA THR A 161 2.46 7.02 -5.05
C THR A 161 1.76 5.68 -5.19
N ILE A 162 1.41 5.07 -4.05
CA ILE A 162 0.33 4.09 -4.02
C ILE A 162 -0.96 4.87 -3.85
N GLU A 163 -1.78 4.92 -4.89
CA GLU A 163 -2.97 5.77 -4.94
C GLU A 163 -4.06 5.37 -3.94
N GLN A 164 -5.11 6.19 -3.88
CA GLN A 164 -6.23 5.95 -2.98
C GLN A 164 -6.84 4.57 -3.19
N GLY A 165 -6.96 3.81 -2.11
CA GLY A 165 -7.64 2.51 -2.07
C GLY A 165 -7.08 1.45 -3.01
N THR A 166 -5.85 1.58 -3.52
CA THR A 166 -5.28 0.66 -4.53
C THR A 166 -5.44 -0.81 -4.16
N PHE A 167 -5.25 -1.18 -2.88
CA PHE A 167 -5.42 -2.53 -2.34
C PHE A 167 -6.49 -2.58 -1.22
N GLN A 168 -7.43 -1.64 -1.21
CA GLN A 168 -8.51 -1.62 -0.22
C GLN A 168 -9.36 -2.90 -0.31
N LYS A 169 -9.69 -3.48 0.84
CA LYS A 169 -10.46 -4.73 1.03
C LYS A 169 -9.79 -5.99 0.44
N CYS A 170 -8.47 -5.99 0.27
CA CYS A 170 -7.71 -7.21 -0.02
C CYS A 170 -7.49 -8.03 1.27
N PHE A 171 -8.56 -8.63 1.81
CA PHE A 171 -8.57 -9.29 3.12
C PHE A 171 -7.52 -10.39 3.27
N SER A 172 -7.15 -11.06 2.17
CA SER A 172 -6.16 -12.14 2.17
C SER A 172 -4.72 -11.71 1.97
N LEU A 173 -4.43 -10.42 1.78
CA LEU A 173 -3.09 -9.95 1.45
C LEU A 173 -2.16 -10.18 2.64
N GLU A 174 -1.15 -11.05 2.48
CA GLU A 174 -0.20 -11.40 3.54
C GLU A 174 1.11 -10.64 3.43
N GLU A 175 1.54 -10.43 2.17
CA GLU A 175 2.82 -9.86 1.82
C GLU A 175 2.71 -8.95 0.59
N ILE A 176 3.31 -7.77 0.72
CA ILE A 176 3.54 -6.86 -0.40
C ILE A 176 4.99 -6.38 -0.40
N LEU A 177 5.62 -6.47 -1.56
CA LEU A 177 6.98 -6.00 -1.79
C LEU A 177 6.90 -4.73 -2.61
N LEU A 178 7.10 -3.59 -1.93
CA LEU A 178 7.14 -2.28 -2.56
C LEU A 178 8.54 -1.98 -3.11
N PRO A 179 8.66 -1.38 -4.30
CA PRO A 179 9.94 -0.91 -4.81
C PRO A 179 10.42 0.32 -4.04
N GLU A 180 11.73 0.54 -4.04
CA GLU A 180 12.29 1.82 -3.62
C GLU A 180 11.83 2.93 -4.58
N GLY A 181 11.69 4.16 -4.10
CA GLY A 181 11.24 5.30 -4.90
C GLY A 181 9.81 5.77 -4.63
N ILE A 182 8.99 4.94 -3.97
CA ILE A 182 7.67 5.35 -3.48
C ILE A 182 7.82 6.37 -2.35
N GLU A 183 7.11 7.48 -2.49
CA GLU A 183 7.14 8.64 -1.58
C GLU A 183 5.84 8.78 -0.77
N THR A 184 4.71 8.32 -1.31
CA THR A 184 3.40 8.47 -0.67
C THR A 184 2.59 7.18 -0.69
N ILE A 185 2.01 6.83 0.45
CA ILE A 185 0.93 5.84 0.56
C ILE A 185 -0.38 6.60 0.75
N GLY A 186 -1.29 6.45 -0.21
CA GLY A 186 -2.53 7.19 -0.35
C GLY A 186 -3.62 6.81 0.65
N PHE A 187 -4.75 7.53 0.57
CA PHE A 187 -5.92 7.31 1.43
C PHE A 187 -6.42 5.88 1.29
N ASP A 188 -6.72 5.21 2.41
CA ASP A 188 -7.29 3.86 2.44
C ASP A 188 -6.53 2.79 1.61
N ALA A 189 -5.27 3.06 1.22
CA ALA A 189 -4.53 2.27 0.22
C ALA A 189 -4.48 0.76 0.53
N PHE A 190 -4.40 0.39 1.80
CA PHE A 190 -4.42 -0.99 2.32
C PHE A 190 -5.54 -1.19 3.36
N GLU A 191 -6.57 -0.34 3.37
CA GLU A 191 -7.68 -0.50 4.31
C GLU A 191 -8.30 -1.90 4.17
N GLY A 192 -8.47 -2.61 5.28
CA GLY A 192 -9.07 -3.93 5.34
C GLY A 192 -8.12 -5.08 4.96
N CYS A 193 -6.83 -4.83 4.68
CA CYS A 193 -5.83 -5.87 4.48
C CYS A 193 -5.48 -6.58 5.81
N SER A 194 -6.43 -7.35 6.35
CA SER A 194 -6.40 -7.87 7.73
C SER A 194 -5.34 -8.96 7.94
N ARG A 195 -4.91 -9.66 6.88
CA ARG A 195 -3.85 -10.67 6.92
C ARG A 195 -2.44 -10.12 6.67
N LEU A 196 -2.29 -8.82 6.42
CA LEU A 196 -1.00 -8.22 6.07
C LEU A 196 -0.05 -8.27 7.27
N THR A 197 1.01 -9.08 7.16
CA THR A 197 2.00 -9.30 8.23
C THR A 197 3.39 -8.81 7.84
N SER A 198 3.76 -9.04 6.58
CA SER A 198 5.06 -8.65 6.02
C SER A 198 4.88 -7.41 5.16
N PHE A 199 5.24 -6.25 5.73
CA PHE A 199 5.29 -4.99 5.01
C PHE A 199 6.60 -4.28 5.31
N ARG A 200 7.36 -3.99 4.27
CA ARG A 200 8.59 -3.19 4.35
C ARG A 200 8.33 -1.82 3.75
N TYR A 201 8.56 -0.79 4.54
CA TYR A 201 8.42 0.58 4.07
C TYR A 201 9.64 0.94 3.20
N PRO A 202 9.43 1.56 2.03
CA PRO A 202 10.53 2.03 1.19
C PRO A 202 11.29 3.16 1.89
N SER A 203 12.60 3.25 1.67
CA SER A 203 13.45 4.25 2.33
C SER A 203 13.14 5.69 1.90
N SER A 204 12.56 5.85 0.71
CA SER A 204 12.13 7.12 0.12
C SER A 204 10.78 7.62 0.64
N LEU A 205 10.09 6.86 1.48
CA LEU A 205 8.75 7.20 1.94
C LEU A 205 8.74 8.54 2.69
N LYS A 206 7.80 9.41 2.35
CA LYS A 206 7.62 10.75 2.94
C LYS A 206 6.27 10.90 3.62
N GLU A 207 5.22 10.26 3.11
CA GLU A 207 3.85 10.45 3.60
C GLU A 207 3.04 9.15 3.64
N ILE A 208 2.28 8.96 4.70
CA ILE A 208 1.24 7.95 4.84
C ILE A 208 -0.06 8.67 5.20
N ARG A 209 -1.05 8.58 4.30
CA ARG A 209 -2.31 9.31 4.42
C ARG A 209 -3.32 8.63 5.34
N GLU A 210 -4.38 9.37 5.66
CA GLU A 210 -5.47 8.89 6.51
C GLU A 210 -6.07 7.59 5.95
N GLY A 211 -6.39 6.65 6.84
CA GLY A 211 -7.02 5.39 6.46
C GLY A 211 -6.09 4.34 5.84
N ALA A 212 -4.87 4.70 5.46
CA ALA A 212 -3.97 3.88 4.63
C ALA A 212 -3.82 2.42 5.06
N PHE A 213 -3.83 2.12 6.36
CA PHE A 213 -3.68 0.77 6.91
C PHE A 213 -4.84 0.38 7.83
N VAL A 214 -5.98 1.08 7.79
CA VAL A 214 -7.11 0.81 8.69
C VAL A 214 -7.54 -0.65 8.58
N GLY A 215 -7.73 -1.32 9.72
CA GLY A 215 -8.10 -2.74 9.72
C GLY A 215 -7.00 -3.72 9.29
N CYS A 216 -5.74 -3.29 9.13
CA CYS A 216 -4.57 -4.17 8.95
C CYS A 216 -4.16 -4.85 10.28
N LEU A 217 -5.02 -5.71 10.81
CA LEU A 217 -4.96 -6.28 12.17
C LEU A 217 -3.63 -6.95 12.54
N ASN A 218 -2.93 -7.52 11.56
CA ASN A 218 -1.71 -8.30 11.76
C ASN A 218 -0.42 -7.54 11.43
N LEU A 219 -0.54 -6.25 11.05
CA LEU A 219 0.61 -5.43 10.69
C LEU A 219 1.42 -5.09 11.95
N LYS A 220 2.63 -5.64 12.06
CA LYS A 220 3.50 -5.38 13.20
C LYS A 220 3.92 -3.89 13.22
N PRO A 221 3.90 -3.24 14.39
CA PRO A 221 4.46 -1.90 14.53
C PRO A 221 5.94 -1.92 14.13
N GLN A 222 6.30 -1.14 13.10
CA GLN A 222 7.70 -1.01 12.67
C GLN A 222 8.43 0.05 13.51
N LYS A 223 9.73 -0.16 13.76
CA LYS A 223 10.56 0.81 14.50
C LYS A 223 10.66 2.12 13.72
N LYS A 224 10.14 3.20 14.33
CA LYS A 224 10.34 4.63 14.04
C LYS A 224 10.68 4.95 12.58
N LEU A 225 9.64 5.14 11.74
CA LEU A 225 9.77 5.85 10.47
C LEU A 225 10.21 7.30 10.75
N LYS A 226 11.50 7.58 10.60
CA LYS A 226 12.03 8.93 10.79
C LYS A 226 11.65 9.78 9.57
N ASN A 227 11.14 10.98 9.80
CA ASN A 227 10.82 11.96 8.76
C ASN A 227 9.68 11.55 7.79
N VAL A 228 8.85 10.59 8.17
CA VAL A 228 7.61 10.26 7.45
C VAL A 228 6.45 10.99 8.11
N ARG A 229 5.72 11.79 7.35
CA ARG A 229 4.44 12.36 7.77
C ARG A 229 3.40 11.24 7.81
N ILE A 230 2.76 11.07 8.95
CA ILE A 230 1.68 10.10 9.14
C ILE A 230 0.45 10.89 9.53
N ASP A 231 -0.57 10.88 8.68
CA ASP A 231 -1.83 11.56 8.96
C ASP A 231 -2.62 10.82 10.06
N SER A 232 -3.49 11.56 10.76
CA SER A 232 -4.36 11.00 11.80
C SER A 232 -5.18 9.84 11.24
N HIS A 233 -5.33 8.77 12.02
CA HIS A 233 -6.09 7.56 11.64
C HIS A 233 -5.49 6.70 10.50
N ALA A 234 -4.27 6.98 10.02
CA ALA A 234 -3.58 6.10 9.06
C ALA A 234 -3.55 4.61 9.47
N TYR A 235 -3.51 4.33 10.79
CA TYR A 235 -3.50 2.97 11.37
C TYR A 235 -4.69 2.71 12.31
N ARG A 236 -5.82 3.40 12.13
CA ARG A 236 -6.97 3.20 13.01
C ARG A 236 -7.47 1.75 12.91
N GLU A 237 -7.73 1.12 14.05
CA GLU A 237 -8.21 -0.28 14.09
C GLU A 237 -7.27 -1.30 13.42
N SER A 238 -6.02 -0.93 13.09
CA SER A 238 -5.00 -1.82 12.53
C SER A 238 -4.31 -2.67 13.60
N TRP A 239 -4.40 -2.26 14.87
CA TRP A 239 -3.79 -2.99 15.98
C TRP A 239 -4.89 -3.35 16.97
N GLY A 240 -5.20 -4.64 17.09
CA GLY A 240 -6.23 -5.13 18.01
C GLY A 240 -6.02 -4.57 19.42
N THR A 241 -6.96 -3.74 19.87
CA THR A 241 -7.15 -3.27 21.26
C THR A 241 -5.90 -3.07 22.14
N ARG A 242 -4.78 -2.55 21.62
CA ARG A 242 -3.70 -1.99 22.46
C ARG A 242 -2.60 -1.30 21.68
N VAL A 243 -2.91 -0.16 21.06
CA VAL A 243 -1.86 0.82 20.79
C VAL A 243 -2.40 2.24 20.88
N ASP A 244 -2.51 2.71 22.11
CA ASP A 244 -2.40 4.13 22.38
C ASP A 244 -0.89 4.45 22.32
N ASN A 245 -0.38 5.03 21.22
CA ASN A 245 0.74 6.00 21.23
C ASN A 245 1.53 6.21 19.92
N TRP A 246 1.18 5.65 18.75
CA TRP A 246 2.00 5.89 17.55
C TRP A 246 1.48 6.97 16.57
N ALA A 247 0.24 7.46 16.71
CA ALA A 247 -0.33 8.45 15.77
C ALA A 247 -0.36 9.92 16.24
N CYS A 248 0.03 10.25 17.49
CA CYS A 248 -0.08 11.63 18.00
C CYS A 248 1.15 12.09 18.81
N ARG A 249 2.36 12.05 18.25
CA ARG A 249 3.52 12.79 18.78
C ARG A 249 4.23 13.66 17.73
N GLY A 250 3.51 14.05 16.67
CA GLY A 250 4.02 14.99 15.66
C GLY A 250 3.66 16.45 15.91
N THR A 251 2.58 16.74 16.64
CA THR A 251 2.06 18.11 16.79
C THR A 251 1.71 18.51 18.23
N ALA A 252 1.53 17.56 19.15
CA ALA A 252 1.23 17.86 20.55
C ALA A 252 2.49 18.18 21.41
N GLU A 253 3.66 17.63 21.06
CA GLU A 253 4.90 17.88 21.81
C GLU A 253 5.50 19.27 21.54
N GLN A 254 5.13 19.95 20.44
CA GLN A 254 5.56 21.35 20.19
C GLN A 254 4.79 22.40 20.99
N HIS A 255 3.62 22.09 21.56
CA HIS A 255 2.88 23.03 22.43
C HIS A 255 2.85 22.64 23.91
N LEU A 256 3.16 21.38 24.25
CA LEU A 256 3.33 20.95 25.66
C LEU A 256 4.78 21.08 26.14
N GLY A 257 5.77 21.02 25.25
CA GLY A 257 7.18 21.27 25.57
C GLY A 257 7.45 22.71 26.01
N ASP A 258 6.77 23.68 25.40
CA ASP A 258 6.91 25.10 25.74
C ASP A 258 6.17 25.48 27.04
N PHE A 259 5.15 24.72 27.44
CA PHE A 259 4.41 24.99 28.70
C PHE A 259 5.07 24.34 29.94
N PHE A 260 5.75 23.20 29.78
CA PHE A 260 6.47 22.52 30.87
C PHE A 260 7.95 22.92 31.00
N GLY A 261 8.57 23.41 29.91
CA GLY A 261 9.93 23.96 29.93
C GLY A 261 10.05 25.22 30.79
N ASP A 262 9.09 26.14 30.67
CA ASP A 262 9.05 27.38 31.45
C ASP A 262 8.72 27.14 32.92
N PHE A 263 7.93 26.10 33.23
CA PHE A 263 7.57 25.76 34.61
C PHE A 263 8.74 25.12 35.39
N LEU A 264 9.57 24.31 34.72
CA LEU A 264 10.74 23.68 35.35
C LEU A 264 11.95 24.63 35.48
N TRP A 265 12.07 25.63 34.61
CA TRP A 265 13.07 26.71 34.77
C TRP A 265 12.75 27.64 35.95
N PHE A 266 11.45 27.92 36.19
CA PHE A 266 11.01 28.80 37.28
C PHE A 266 11.21 28.16 38.67
N VAL A 267 11.08 26.83 38.79
CA VAL A 267 11.30 26.11 40.06
C VAL A 267 12.80 25.93 40.37
N ALA A 268 13.66 25.86 39.35
CA ALA A 268 15.10 25.68 39.52
C ALA A 268 15.85 26.95 39.99
N THR A 269 15.24 28.14 39.87
CA THR A 269 15.91 29.43 40.14
C THR A 269 15.46 30.12 41.43
N ALA A 270 14.43 29.60 42.13
CA ALA A 270 13.87 30.23 43.33
C ALA A 270 13.65 29.23 44.49
N PRO A 271 14.72 28.76 45.17
CA PRO A 271 14.63 27.78 46.27
C PRO A 271 13.88 28.28 47.53
N TRP A 272 13.43 29.54 47.54
CA TRP A 272 12.75 30.17 48.68
C TRP A 272 11.22 29.96 48.63
N ILE A 273 10.68 29.55 47.48
CA ILE A 273 9.23 29.31 47.29
C ILE A 273 8.78 28.00 47.97
N LEU A 274 9.65 26.99 48.06
CA LEU A 274 9.41 25.75 48.82
C LEU A 274 9.27 26.01 50.34
N LEU A 275 9.93 27.04 50.85
CA LEU A 275 9.83 27.45 52.26
C LEU A 275 8.46 28.09 52.59
N LEU A 276 7.82 28.78 51.65
CA LEU A 276 6.50 29.40 51.85
C LEU A 276 5.34 28.39 51.85
N LEU A 277 5.48 27.26 51.13
CA LEU A 277 4.47 26.20 51.09
C LEU A 277 4.50 25.26 52.30
N LEU A 278 5.59 25.22 53.06
CA LEU A 278 5.73 24.38 54.25
C LEU A 278 5.25 25.07 55.54
N ILE A 279 5.19 26.40 55.58
CA ILE A 279 4.76 27.17 56.77
C ILE A 279 3.34 26.83 57.24
N PRO A 280 2.31 26.68 56.37
CA PRO A 280 0.96 26.33 56.82
C PRO A 280 0.88 24.90 57.37
N VAL A 281 1.64 23.98 56.78
CA VAL A 281 1.68 22.56 57.18
C VAL A 281 2.32 22.40 58.55
N ILE A 282 3.39 23.13 58.83
CA ILE A 282 4.07 23.12 60.13
C ILE A 282 3.18 23.76 61.21
N LEU A 283 2.45 24.84 60.90
CA LEU A 283 1.50 25.48 61.84
C LEU A 283 0.33 24.55 62.21
N ILE A 284 -0.17 23.76 61.26
CA ILE A 284 -1.24 22.77 61.50
C ILE A 284 -0.73 21.63 62.41
N ILE A 285 0.50 21.16 62.20
CA ILE A 285 1.11 20.10 63.04
C ILE A 285 1.34 20.60 64.47
N VAL A 286 1.80 21.84 64.66
CA VAL A 286 2.03 22.42 65.99
C VAL A 286 0.71 22.65 66.76
N LEU A 287 -0.38 22.99 66.06
CA LEU A 287 -1.71 23.11 66.67
C LEU A 287 -2.30 21.76 67.10
N LEU A 288 -2.04 20.69 66.35
CA LEU A 288 -2.51 19.33 66.69
C LEU A 288 -1.81 18.75 67.92
N PHE A 289 -0.54 19.11 68.17
CA PHE A 289 0.22 18.64 69.34
C PHE A 289 -0.06 19.40 70.66
N LYS A 290 -0.79 20.52 70.63
CA LYS A 290 -1.19 21.26 71.86
C LYS A 290 -2.55 20.84 72.44
N ILE A 291 -3.26 19.92 71.78
CA ILE A 291 -4.61 19.45 72.17
C ILE A 291 -4.58 17.99 72.67
N LEU A 292 -3.39 17.38 72.78
CA LEU A 292 -3.16 16.05 73.37
C LEU A 292 -2.44 16.14 74.71
#